data_AF-A0A9P6UR29-F1
#
_entry.id   AF-A0A9P6UR29-F1
#
_cell.length_a   1.000
_cell.length_b   1.000
_cell.length_c   1.000
_cell.angle_alpha   90.00
_cell.angle_beta   90.00
_cell.angle_gamma   90.00
#
_symmetry.space_group_name_H-M   'P 1'
#
loop_
_entity.id
_entity.type
_entity.pdbx_description
1 polymer ?
#
loop_
_entity_poly.entity_id
_entity_poly.type
_entity_poly.pdbx_seq_one_letter_code
_entity_poly.pdbx_strand_id
1 'polypeptide(L)'
;MFNSVADTGNEVVMACLFVSSKVEDTIKKLKDIMMATYYYRHPDTADWDPESKEGEEQRKRVLSYEKMVLESICFDFRIIHPYRYVIKFVKTMQGGSDMHRQLYDRIHITLNDARQLDIEHQQPKLKRARTDFDRPMGVQAGK
;
A
#
# COMPACT_ATOMS: atom_id res chain seq x y z
N MET A 1 -4.65 25.10 -9.81
CA MET A 1 -5.27 24.76 -8.51
C MET A 1 -4.38 23.82 -7.68
N PHE A 2 -3.05 23.85 -7.87
CA PHE A 2 -2.06 23.21 -7.00
C PHE A 2 -1.21 24.33 -6.42
N ASN A 3 -1.59 24.84 -5.24
CA ASN A 3 -0.74 25.81 -4.54
C ASN A 3 0.41 25.01 -3.93
N SER A 4 1.57 25.02 -4.58
CA SER A 4 2.86 24.48 -4.14
C SER A 4 2.84 23.07 -3.49
N VAL A 5 3.32 22.07 -4.24
CA VAL A 5 3.51 20.68 -3.77
C VAL A 5 4.34 20.60 -2.47
N ALA A 6 5.22 21.57 -2.22
CA ALA A 6 6.11 21.56 -1.07
C ALA A 6 5.41 21.79 0.29
N ASP A 7 4.33 22.57 0.31
CA ASP A 7 3.59 22.85 1.56
C ASP A 7 2.44 21.84 1.74
N THR A 8 1.76 21.52 0.64
CA THR A 8 0.60 20.61 0.59
C THR A 8 0.96 19.12 0.72
N GLY A 9 2.22 18.75 0.48
CA GLY A 9 2.63 17.34 0.40
C GLY A 9 2.34 16.53 1.66
N ASN A 10 2.46 17.14 2.84
CA ASN A 10 2.29 16.43 4.11
C ASN A 10 0.83 16.04 4.35
N GLU A 11 -0.10 16.97 4.12
CA GLU A 11 -1.53 16.70 4.25
C GLU A 11 -2.03 15.67 3.23
N VAL A 12 -1.46 15.66 2.03
CA VAL A 12 -1.76 14.65 1.01
C VAL A 12 -1.26 13.27 1.45
N VAL A 13 -0.05 13.16 1.98
CA VAL A 13 0.48 11.88 2.50
C VAL A 13 -0.37 11.37 3.65
N MET A 14 -0.74 12.24 4.60
CA MET A 14 -1.63 11.87 5.70
C MET A 14 -3.01 11.42 5.20
N ALA A 15 -3.57 12.09 4.20
CA ALA A 15 -4.85 11.71 3.59
C ALA A 15 -4.75 10.34 2.90
N CYS A 16 -3.70 10.09 2.12
CA CYS A 16 -3.45 8.81 1.47
C CYS A 16 -3.31 7.67 2.49
N LEU A 17 -2.56 7.89 3.58
CA LEU A 17 -2.40 6.91 4.66
C LEU A 17 -3.72 6.64 5.39
N PHE A 18 -4.52 7.68 5.61
CA PHE A 18 -5.84 7.53 6.23
C PHE A 18 -6.81 6.75 5.35
N VAL A 19 -6.83 7.01 4.04
CA VAL A 19 -7.63 6.26 3.07
C VAL A 19 -7.17 4.80 3.00
N SER A 20 -5.86 4.54 2.92
CA SER A 20 -5.35 3.17 2.84
C SER A 20 -5.69 2.35 4.08
N SER A 21 -5.60 2.95 5.28
CA SER A 21 -6.00 2.28 6.53
C SER A 21 -7.48 1.88 6.56
N LYS A 22 -8.37 2.63 5.89
CA LYS A 22 -9.79 2.26 5.77
C LYS A 22 -10.00 1.12 4.78
N VAL A 23 -9.25 1.11 3.67
CA VAL A 23 -9.37 0.11 2.60
C VAL A 23 -8.83 -1.25 3.04
N GLU A 24 -7.77 -1.27 3.85
CA GLU A 24 -7.11 -2.50 4.32
C GLU A 24 -7.65 -3.03 5.66
N ASP A 25 -8.79 -2.53 6.16
CA ASP A 25 -9.36 -2.88 7.48
C ASP A 25 -8.40 -2.63 8.67
N THR A 26 -7.44 -1.73 8.53
CA THR A 26 -6.44 -1.36 9.57
C THR A 26 -6.74 0.01 10.18
N ILE A 27 -8.02 0.33 10.37
CA ILE A 27 -8.52 1.66 10.73
C ILE A 27 -7.73 2.28 11.89
N LYS A 28 -7.08 3.41 11.61
CA LYS A 28 -6.40 4.27 12.59
C LYS A 28 -7.18 5.56 12.78
N LYS A 29 -7.11 6.13 14.00
CA LYS A 29 -7.68 7.45 14.23
C LYS A 29 -6.84 8.48 13.51
N LEU A 30 -7.48 9.46 12.86
CA LEU A 30 -6.78 10.50 12.13
C LEU A 30 -5.83 11.31 13.03
N LYS A 31 -6.21 11.53 14.31
CA LYS A 31 -5.34 12.17 15.31
C LYS A 31 -4.01 11.42 15.49
N ASP A 32 -4.04 10.10 15.53
CA ASP A 32 -2.84 9.26 15.72
C ASP A 32 -1.90 9.36 14.52
N ILE A 33 -2.46 9.41 13.30
CA ILE A 33 -1.70 9.61 12.05
C ILE A 33 -1.02 10.98 12.05
N MET A 34 -1.74 12.03 12.45
CA MET A 34 -1.21 13.39 12.50
C MET A 34 -0.08 13.51 13.53
N MET A 35 -0.27 12.95 14.74
CA MET A 35 0.79 12.90 15.75
C MET A 35 2.00 12.13 15.26
N ALA A 36 1.82 10.95 14.66
CA ALA A 36 2.93 10.15 14.13
C ALA A 36 3.71 10.91 13.03
N THR A 37 3.02 11.62 12.15
CA THR A 37 3.63 12.44 11.10
C THR A 37 4.40 13.62 11.70
N TYR A 38 3.85 14.25 12.74
CA TYR A 38 4.51 15.34 13.45
C TYR A 38 5.80 14.87 14.15
N TYR A 39 5.74 13.77 14.90
CA TYR A 39 6.92 13.19 15.57
C TYR A 39 8.00 12.76 14.58
N TYR A 40 7.61 12.23 13.42
CA TYR A 40 8.57 11.88 12.38
C TYR A 40 9.31 13.10 11.82
N ARG A 41 8.62 14.24 11.70
CA ARG A 41 9.19 15.49 11.17
C ARG A 41 10.00 16.26 12.21
N HIS A 42 9.58 16.19 13.47
CA HIS A 42 10.15 16.96 14.56
C HIS A 42 10.59 16.04 15.70
N PRO A 43 11.71 15.29 15.51
CA PRO A 43 12.17 14.33 16.51
C PRO A 43 12.56 14.99 17.85
N ASP A 44 12.91 16.28 17.83
CA ASP A 44 13.44 17.01 18.99
C ASP A 44 12.39 17.85 19.75
N THR A 45 11.14 17.92 19.27
CA THR A 45 10.06 18.68 19.93
C THR A 45 8.81 17.81 20.09
N ALA A 46 8.40 17.57 21.33
CA ALA A 46 7.35 16.60 21.66
C ALA A 46 5.95 17.21 21.93
N ASP A 47 5.84 18.54 21.99
CA ASP A 47 4.63 19.21 22.51
C ASP A 47 3.70 19.70 21.39
N TRP A 48 3.22 18.80 20.54
CA TRP A 48 2.15 19.13 19.59
C TRP A 48 0.80 18.65 20.11
N ASP A 49 -0.10 19.62 20.34
CA ASP A 49 -1.46 19.34 20.76
C ASP A 49 -2.39 19.20 19.54
N PRO A 50 -2.98 18.01 19.29
CA PRO A 50 -3.95 17.80 18.22
C PRO A 50 -5.28 18.56 18.42
N GLU A 51 -5.56 19.07 19.62
CA GLU A 51 -6.78 19.83 19.93
C GLU A 51 -6.61 21.35 19.83
N SER A 52 -5.39 21.80 19.51
CA SER A 52 -5.10 23.18 19.14
C SER A 52 -5.92 23.63 17.92
N LYS A 53 -6.10 24.95 17.75
CA LYS A 53 -6.81 25.51 16.59
C LYS A 53 -6.13 25.09 15.28
N GLU A 54 -4.80 25.08 15.30
CA GLU A 54 -3.94 24.69 14.20
C GLU A 54 -4.13 23.20 13.86
N GLY A 55 -4.23 22.33 14.87
CA GLY A 55 -4.52 20.90 14.70
C GLY A 55 -5.88 20.63 14.08
N GLU A 56 -6.93 21.32 14.54
CA GLU A 56 -8.27 21.16 13.97
C GLU A 56 -8.37 21.71 12.52
N GLU A 57 -7.66 22.80 12.21
CA GLU A 57 -7.54 23.29 10.83
C GLU A 57 -6.80 22.30 9.93
N GLN A 58 -5.69 21.72 10.39
CA GLN A 58 -4.95 20.69 9.66
C GLN A 58 -5.82 19.46 9.43
N ARG A 59 -6.59 19.04 10.45
CA ARG A 59 -7.54 17.95 10.33
C ARG A 59 -8.58 18.21 9.24
N LYS A 60 -9.15 19.41 9.18
CA LYS A 60 -10.09 19.81 8.11
C LYS A 60 -9.43 19.76 6.72
N ARG A 61 -8.18 20.21 6.60
CA ARG A 61 -7.42 20.11 5.33
C ARG A 61 -7.23 18.65 4.92
N VAL A 62 -6.80 17.78 5.82
CA VAL A 62 -6.61 16.34 5.54
C VAL A 62 -7.92 15.68 5.09
N LEU A 63 -9.05 15.99 5.73
CA LEU A 63 -10.36 15.49 5.32
C LEU A 63 -10.82 16.03 3.95
N SER A 64 -10.38 17.23 3.57
CA SER A 64 -10.61 17.75 2.22
C SER A 64 -9.79 17.00 1.18
N TYR A 65 -8.51 16.72 1.49
CA TYR A 65 -7.64 15.94 0.61
C TYR A 65 -8.08 14.48 0.50
N GLU A 66 -8.63 13.90 1.57
CA GLU A 66 -9.24 12.58 1.53
C GLU A 66 -10.26 12.51 0.39
N LYS A 67 -11.20 13.46 0.32
CA LYS A 67 -12.21 13.51 -0.74
C LYS A 67 -11.58 13.65 -2.13
N MET A 68 -10.58 14.52 -2.26
CA MET A 68 -9.86 14.70 -3.53
C MET A 68 -9.15 13.42 -3.98
N VAL A 69 -8.51 12.68 -3.07
CA VAL A 69 -7.86 11.41 -3.38
C VAL A 69 -8.89 10.36 -3.82
N LEU A 70 -10.02 10.27 -3.11
CA LEU A 70 -11.12 9.36 -3.44
C LEU A 70 -11.71 9.63 -4.83
N GLU A 71 -11.94 10.90 -5.15
CA GLU A 71 -12.40 11.34 -6.47
C GLU A 71 -11.35 11.05 -7.55
N SER A 72 -10.07 11.26 -7.25
CA SER A 72 -8.96 11.04 -8.19
C SER A 72 -8.78 9.57 -8.57
N ILE A 73 -9.02 8.65 -7.64
CA ILE A 73 -8.98 7.19 -7.91
C ILE A 73 -10.32 6.65 -8.41
N CYS A 74 -11.32 7.51 -8.65
CA CYS A 74 -12.68 7.15 -9.05
C CYS A 74 -13.32 6.10 -8.12
N PHE A 75 -12.97 6.11 -6.83
CA PHE A 75 -13.39 5.10 -5.84
C PHE A 75 -13.05 3.64 -6.25
N ASP A 76 -12.07 3.42 -7.13
CA ASP A 76 -11.65 2.08 -7.52
C ASP A 76 -10.59 1.51 -6.57
N PHE A 77 -11.04 0.76 -5.57
CA PHE A 77 -10.19 0.15 -4.55
C PHE A 77 -9.85 -1.32 -4.83
N ARG A 78 -10.02 -1.79 -6.06
CA ARG A 78 -9.77 -3.20 -6.40
C ARG A 78 -8.28 -3.49 -6.53
N ILE A 79 -7.55 -3.41 -5.42
CA ILE A 79 -6.13 -3.70 -5.35
C ILE A 79 -5.95 -5.20 -5.10
N ILE A 80 -5.29 -5.90 -6.03
CA ILE A 80 -4.90 -7.29 -5.85
C ILE A 80 -3.43 -7.31 -5.47
N HIS A 81 -3.12 -7.63 -4.21
CA HIS A 81 -1.73 -7.70 -3.79
C HIS A 81 -1.02 -8.93 -4.40
N PRO A 82 0.15 -8.75 -5.05
CA PRO A 82 0.88 -9.83 -5.70
C PRO A 82 1.34 -10.92 -4.72
N TYR A 83 1.48 -10.58 -3.44
CA TYR A 83 1.88 -11.50 -2.37
C TYR A 83 1.03 -12.76 -2.28
N ARG A 84 -0.28 -12.65 -2.55
CA ARG A 84 -1.17 -13.83 -2.55
C ARG A 84 -0.79 -14.84 -3.63
N TYR A 85 -0.31 -14.38 -4.77
CA TYR A 85 0.14 -15.24 -5.86
C TYR A 85 1.52 -15.82 -5.58
N VAL A 86 2.41 -15.07 -4.95
CA VAL A 86 3.74 -15.57 -4.53
C VAL A 86 3.61 -16.75 -3.60
N ILE A 87 2.76 -16.65 -2.57
CA ILE A 87 2.57 -17.73 -1.60
C ILE A 87 2.04 -18.99 -2.29
N LYS A 88 1.12 -18.85 -3.25
CA LYS A 88 0.63 -19.98 -4.04
C LYS A 88 1.72 -20.57 -4.91
N PHE A 89 2.49 -19.72 -5.58
CA PHE A 89 3.58 -20.13 -6.47
C PHE A 89 4.66 -20.92 -5.72
N VAL A 90 5.12 -20.43 -4.57
CA VAL A 90 6.11 -21.11 -3.73
C VAL A 90 5.56 -22.45 -3.23
N LYS A 91 4.27 -22.55 -2.90
CA LYS A 91 3.63 -23.81 -2.47
C LYS A 91 3.48 -24.84 -3.60
N THR A 92 3.35 -24.40 -4.85
CA THR A 92 3.28 -25.30 -6.01
C THR A 92 4.66 -25.82 -6.41
N MET A 93 5.73 -25.13 -6.01
CA MET A 93 7.09 -25.61 -6.25
C MET A 93 7.45 -26.77 -5.32
N GLN A 94 7.78 -27.92 -5.90
CA GLN A 94 8.35 -29.05 -5.18
C GLN A 94 9.76 -28.66 -4.71
N GLY A 95 9.98 -28.61 -3.40
CA GLY A 95 11.26 -28.20 -2.82
C GLY A 95 11.28 -28.35 -1.30
N GLY A 96 12.47 -28.31 -0.71
CA GLY A 96 12.67 -28.32 0.74
C GLY A 96 12.32 -26.97 1.38
N SER A 97 11.95 -27.01 2.67
CA SER A 97 11.50 -25.84 3.45
C SER A 97 12.49 -24.66 3.40
N ASP A 98 13.79 -24.93 3.36
CA ASP A 98 14.84 -23.90 3.30
C ASP A 98 14.89 -23.18 1.95
N MET A 99 14.64 -23.90 0.86
CA MET A 99 14.56 -23.33 -0.49
C MET A 99 13.33 -22.45 -0.64
N HIS A 100 12.18 -22.87 -0.07
CA HIS A 100 10.95 -22.08 -0.06
C HIS A 100 11.13 -20.75 0.65
N ARG A 101 11.85 -20.73 1.78
CA ARG A 101 12.15 -19.52 2.53
C ARG A 101 13.03 -18.55 1.73
N GLN A 102 14.13 -19.04 1.16
CA GLN A 102 15.02 -18.20 0.35
C GLN A 102 14.31 -17.62 -0.88
N LEU A 103 13.48 -18.43 -1.54
CA LEU A 103 12.71 -17.98 -2.70
C LEU A 103 11.66 -16.92 -2.31
N TYR A 104 10.97 -17.11 -1.19
CA TYR A 104 10.04 -16.13 -0.66
C TYR A 104 10.74 -14.80 -0.39
N ASP A 105 11.89 -14.82 0.30
CA ASP A 105 12.64 -13.61 0.64
C ASP A 105 13.09 -12.87 -0.62
N ARG A 106 13.61 -13.58 -1.63
CA ARG A 106 14.01 -12.98 -2.91
C ARG A 106 12.84 -12.37 -3.65
N ILE A 107 11.74 -13.11 -3.81
CA ILE A 107 10.54 -12.60 -4.50
C ILE A 107 9.94 -11.42 -3.75
N HIS A 108 9.91 -11.46 -2.42
CA HIS A 108 9.39 -10.38 -1.58
C HIS A 108 10.20 -9.09 -1.74
N ILE A 109 11.53 -9.18 -1.74
CA ILE A 109 12.41 -8.02 -1.99
C ILE A 109 12.15 -7.47 -3.40
N THR A 110 12.21 -8.33 -4.43
CA THR A 110 11.98 -7.91 -5.82
C THR A 110 10.60 -7.28 -6.03
N LEU A 111 9.56 -7.78 -5.36
CA LEU A 111 8.23 -7.18 -5.42
C LEU A 111 8.14 -5.82 -4.72
N ASN A 112 8.86 -5.63 -3.61
CA ASN A 112 8.94 -4.33 -2.95
C ASN A 112 9.66 -3.31 -3.83
N ASP A 113 10.78 -3.73 -4.43
CA ASP A 113 11.54 -2.90 -5.36
C ASP A 113 10.70 -2.55 -6.59
N ALA A 114 9.98 -3.54 -7.16
CA ALA A 114 9.09 -3.31 -8.29
C ALA A 114 7.94 -2.34 -7.98
N ARG A 115 7.37 -2.36 -6.76
CA ARG A 115 6.38 -1.36 -6.35
C ARG A 115 6.96 0.04 -6.30
N GLN A 116 8.20 0.18 -5.86
CA GLN A 116 8.88 1.48 -5.84
C GLN A 116 9.09 2.00 -7.27
N LEU A 117 9.42 1.12 -8.23
CA LEU A 117 9.61 1.46 -9.64
C LEU A 117 8.28 1.75 -10.38
N ASP A 118 7.17 1.10 -10.01
CA ASP A 118 5.83 1.37 -10.57
C ASP A 118 5.33 2.80 -10.23
N ILE A 119 5.77 3.36 -9.10
CA ILE A 119 5.52 4.78 -8.75
C ILE A 119 6.22 5.71 -9.75
N GLU A 120 7.35 5.30 -10.33
CA GLU A 120 8.17 6.10 -11.24
C GLU A 120 7.88 5.85 -12.72
N HIS A 121 7.42 4.66 -13.10
CA HIS A 121 7.11 4.30 -14.49
C HIS A 121 5.79 3.51 -14.55
N GLN A 122 4.77 4.12 -15.16
CA GLN A 122 3.51 3.46 -15.51
C GLN A 122 3.79 2.20 -16.34
N GLN A 123 3.81 1.03 -15.71
CA GLN A 123 3.80 -0.23 -16.45
C GLN A 123 2.42 -0.41 -17.10
N PRO A 124 2.36 -0.84 -18.37
CA PRO A 124 1.09 -1.15 -19.01
C PRO A 124 0.40 -2.31 -18.27
N LYS A 125 -0.91 -2.16 -18.05
CA LYS A 125 -1.76 -3.17 -17.36
C LYS A 125 -1.49 -4.55 -17.96
N LEU A 126 -0.97 -5.49 -17.16
CA LEU A 126 -0.93 -6.90 -17.56
C LEU A 126 -2.35 -7.33 -17.89
N LYS A 127 -2.63 -7.55 -19.18
CA LYS A 127 -3.89 -8.11 -19.65
C LYS A 127 -4.08 -9.43 -18.91
N ARG A 128 -5.20 -9.58 -18.21
CA ARG A 128 -5.59 -10.82 -17.52
C ARG A 128 -5.35 -12.00 -18.46
N ALA A 129 -4.26 -12.74 -18.24
CA ALA A 129 -4.17 -14.09 -18.75
C ALA A 129 -5.29 -14.86 -18.04
N ARG A 130 -6.22 -15.44 -18.80
CA ARG A 130 -7.20 -16.39 -18.26
C ARG A 130 -6.40 -17.45 -17.51
N THR A 131 -6.48 -17.43 -16.19
CA THR A 131 -5.90 -18.47 -15.35
C THR A 131 -6.81 -19.69 -15.46
N ASP A 132 -6.52 -20.57 -16.43
CA ASP A 132 -7.01 -21.96 -16.47
C ASP A 132 -6.30 -22.80 -15.38
N PHE A 133 -6.21 -22.29 -14.16
CA PHE A 133 -5.45 -22.90 -13.06
C PHE A 133 -6.30 -23.83 -12.18
N ASP A 134 -7.59 -23.99 -12.49
CA ASP A 134 -8.53 -24.88 -11.78
C ASP A 134 -8.61 -26.30 -12.37
N ARG A 135 -7.72 -26.68 -13.30
CA ARG A 135 -7.62 -28.09 -13.72
C ARG A 135 -6.68 -28.84 -12.77
N PRO A 136 -7.12 -29.93 -12.10
CA PRO A 136 -6.20 -30.81 -11.40
C PRO A 136 -5.23 -31.40 -12.44
N MET A 137 -3.95 -31.08 -12.31
CA MET A 137 -2.89 -31.65 -13.14
C MET A 137 -2.81 -33.14 -12.85
N GLY A 138 -3.32 -33.95 -13.79
CA GLY A 138 -3.31 -35.40 -13.71
C GLY A 138 -1.87 -35.91 -13.54
N VAL A 139 -1.62 -36.57 -12.42
CA VAL A 139 -0.41 -37.33 -12.17
C VAL A 139 -0.45 -38.58 -13.04
N GLN A 140 0.23 -38.57 -14.19
CA GLN A 140 0.56 -39.82 -14.86
C GLN A 140 1.76 -40.44 -14.15
N ALA A 141 1.48 -41.41 -13.27
CA ALA A 141 2.48 -42.35 -12.78
C ALA A 141 2.84 -43.30 -13.92
N GLY A 142 4.04 -43.11 -14.49
CA GLY A 142 4.67 -44.09 -15.39
C GLY A 142 5.13 -45.31 -14.59
N LYS A 143 4.82 -46.49 -15.14
CA LYS A 143 5.24 -47.82 -14.67
C LYS A 143 6.74 -48.03 -14.83
#